data_AF-A0A854DBF4-F1
#
_entry.id   AF-A0A854DBF4-F1
#
_cell.length_a   1.000
_cell.length_b   1.000
_cell.length_c   1.000
_cell.angle_alpha   90.00
_cell.angle_beta   90.00
_cell.angle_gamma   90.00
#
_symmetry.space_group_name_H-M   'P 1'
#
loop_
_entity.id
_entity.type
_entity.pdbx_description
1 polymer ?
#
loop_
_entity_poly.entity_id
_entity_poly.type
_entity_poly.pdbx_seq_one_letter_code
_entity_poly.pdbx_strand_id
1 'polypeptide(L)'
;MLWRRWSVSRVALRAVTGQFVGRQSALGAVILCALAWFGASTDLRVNPRVAVTGLVLAAVGLTATIASAWIGSGRWDDLARFPLRRDELARATYLVADAVVLLEAVVPIVLFVLLTGGGGSGRSPGVGTTAAAVEMIVVGLGAGALGLALWAGERSGLRWVAGGALAVGTLLWWLAPAASALLFAACALAVTTYSRDLRARRRQVGTVGGGRHSLVLGELATVRTTQVNTLMMLAVALVFTYTMTGRGLMIPLPMAFVVVNTPLNAYFSRYLSTRTVVLAAPGSRRILVAYARDLTLLYMASNCLVGALIIWLGGGIAETVAAGVLASLAGATTAVLLEVYRPLTSWKSERDVMRHPRKYLPPAAALLVVLAVRAVGSLAA
;
A
#
# COMPACT_ATOMS: atom_id res chain seq x y z
N MET A 1 4.64 -38.55 -11.88
CA MET A 1 3.28 -37.97 -11.69
C MET A 1 3.23 -36.68 -10.84
N LEU A 2 4.22 -36.35 -9.99
CA LEU A 2 4.23 -35.08 -9.22
C LEU A 2 4.36 -33.80 -10.08
N TRP A 3 5.03 -33.88 -11.23
CA TRP A 3 5.27 -32.72 -12.11
C TRP A 3 4.02 -32.20 -12.81
N ARG A 4 3.02 -33.08 -13.05
CA ARG A 4 1.72 -32.68 -13.63
C ARG A 4 0.85 -31.91 -12.64
N ARG A 5 1.16 -31.96 -11.34
CA ARG A 5 0.54 -31.12 -10.29
C ARG A 5 1.18 -29.73 -10.20
N TRP A 6 2.34 -29.51 -10.82
CA TRP A 6 3.04 -28.21 -10.81
C TRP A 6 2.73 -27.34 -12.04
N SER A 7 2.20 -27.93 -13.11
CA SER A 7 1.93 -27.18 -14.34
C SER A 7 0.74 -26.24 -14.12
N VAL A 8 1.04 -24.96 -13.91
CA VAL A 8 0.05 -23.90 -14.05
C VAL A 8 -0.36 -23.87 -15.52
N SER A 9 -1.66 -23.99 -15.80
CA SER A 9 -2.16 -23.85 -17.17
C SER A 9 -1.71 -22.50 -17.74
N ARG A 10 -1.12 -22.51 -18.94
CA ARG A 10 -0.73 -21.29 -19.66
C ARG A 10 -1.90 -20.31 -19.81
N VAL A 11 -3.12 -20.83 -19.85
CA VAL A 11 -4.36 -20.04 -19.91
C VAL A 11 -4.61 -19.31 -18.59
N ALA A 12 -4.51 -20.02 -17.46
CA ALA A 12 -4.64 -19.41 -16.13
C ALA A 12 -3.56 -18.35 -15.89
N LEU A 13 -2.31 -18.64 -16.26
CA LEU A 13 -1.21 -17.68 -16.14
C LEU A 13 -1.45 -16.44 -17.01
N ARG A 14 -1.86 -16.61 -18.27
CA ARG A 14 -2.19 -15.48 -19.18
C ARG A 14 -3.36 -14.64 -18.65
N ALA A 15 -4.39 -15.27 -18.11
CA ALA A 15 -5.55 -14.59 -17.53
C ALA A 15 -5.17 -13.70 -16.34
N VAL A 16 -4.29 -14.18 -15.47
CA VAL A 16 -3.85 -13.44 -14.27
C VAL A 16 -2.77 -12.41 -14.61
N THR A 17 -1.79 -12.75 -15.46
CA THR A 17 -0.72 -11.82 -15.86
C THR A 17 -1.26 -10.57 -16.55
N GLY A 18 -2.25 -10.71 -17.45
CA GLY A 18 -2.88 -9.58 -18.14
C GLY A 18 -3.61 -8.57 -17.24
N GLN A 19 -3.85 -8.92 -15.96
CA GLN A 19 -4.46 -8.05 -14.95
C GLN A 19 -3.45 -7.27 -14.12
N PHE A 20 -2.23 -7.79 -13.94
CA PHE A 20 -1.28 -7.25 -12.96
C PHE A 20 0.07 -6.81 -13.52
N VAL A 21 0.49 -7.40 -14.64
CA VAL A 21 1.79 -7.09 -15.27
C VAL A 21 1.50 -6.33 -16.55
N GLY A 22 1.85 -5.05 -16.56
CA GLY A 22 1.61 -4.15 -17.68
C GLY A 22 2.61 -3.01 -17.75
N ARG A 23 2.39 -2.06 -18.66
CA ARG A 23 3.30 -0.91 -18.84
C ARG A 23 3.50 -0.11 -17.56
N GLN A 24 2.46 0.03 -16.72
CA GLN A 24 2.55 0.76 -15.46
C GLN A 24 3.40 0.06 -14.40
N SER A 25 3.37 -1.27 -14.30
CA SER A 25 4.23 -2.01 -13.36
C SER A 25 5.70 -1.95 -13.81
N ALA A 26 5.96 -2.01 -15.12
CA ALA A 26 7.30 -1.85 -15.67
C ALA A 26 7.84 -0.43 -15.44
N LEU A 27 7.06 0.61 -15.72
CA LEU A 27 7.44 2.00 -15.45
C LEU A 27 7.67 2.25 -13.96
N GLY A 28 6.82 1.71 -13.09
CA GLY A 28 6.99 1.78 -11.65
C GLY A 28 8.31 1.15 -11.19
N ALA A 29 8.64 -0.04 -11.70
CA ALA A 29 9.91 -0.72 -11.40
C ALA A 29 11.12 0.12 -11.85
N VAL A 30 11.09 0.69 -13.07
CA VAL A 30 12.15 1.57 -13.58
C VAL A 30 12.34 2.80 -12.70
N ILE A 31 11.24 3.47 -12.31
CA ILE A 31 11.29 4.65 -11.44
C ILE A 31 11.89 4.29 -10.08
N LEU A 32 11.46 3.17 -9.47
CA LEU A 32 11.97 2.74 -8.17
C LEU A 32 13.45 2.35 -8.24
N CYS A 33 13.90 1.73 -9.33
CA CYS A 33 15.31 1.43 -9.55
C CYS A 33 16.14 2.71 -9.76
N ALA A 34 15.60 3.70 -10.48
CA ALA A 34 16.26 4.99 -10.65
C ALA A 34 16.37 5.76 -9.33
N LEU A 35 15.33 5.72 -8.49
CA LEU A 35 15.35 6.29 -7.14
C LEU A 35 16.34 5.55 -6.22
N ALA A 36 16.41 4.23 -6.31
CA ALA A 36 17.42 3.45 -5.59
C ALA A 36 18.85 3.84 -6.01
N TRP A 37 19.09 3.98 -7.31
CA TRP A 37 20.37 4.47 -7.83
C TRP A 37 20.69 5.88 -7.29
N PHE A 38 19.72 6.80 -7.36
CA PHE A 38 19.89 8.16 -6.86
C PHE A 38 20.18 8.18 -5.34
N GLY A 39 19.42 7.44 -4.55
CA GLY A 39 19.66 7.36 -3.10
C GLY A 39 21.03 6.75 -2.75
N ALA A 40 21.52 5.80 -3.56
CA ALA A 40 22.86 5.25 -3.38
C ALA A 40 23.95 6.29 -3.69
N SER A 41 23.71 7.21 -4.63
CA SER A 41 24.63 8.30 -4.97
C SER A 41 24.74 9.40 -3.91
N THR A 42 23.82 9.43 -2.93
CA THR A 42 23.80 10.43 -1.84
C THR A 42 24.45 9.94 -0.53
N ASP A 43 25.33 8.94 -0.58
CA ASP A 43 26.03 8.34 0.59
C ASP A 43 25.11 7.82 1.71
N LEU A 44 23.83 7.53 1.40
CA LEU A 44 22.88 6.96 2.35
C LEU A 44 23.24 5.50 2.65
N ARG A 45 23.88 5.25 3.79
CA ARG A 45 24.16 3.90 4.27
C ARG A 45 22.94 3.32 4.97
N VAL A 46 22.40 2.22 4.46
CA VAL A 46 21.31 1.47 5.10
C VAL A 46 21.81 0.12 5.56
N ASN A 47 21.55 -0.21 6.82
CA ASN A 47 21.87 -1.52 7.37
C ASN A 47 21.04 -2.60 6.64
N PRO A 48 21.66 -3.63 6.04
CA PRO A 48 20.95 -4.68 5.31
C PRO A 48 19.91 -5.42 6.16
N ARG A 49 20.09 -5.46 7.49
CA ARG A 49 19.08 -6.02 8.41
C ARG A 49 17.79 -5.21 8.44
N VAL A 50 17.90 -3.90 8.41
CA VAL A 50 16.75 -2.98 8.36
C VAL A 50 16.13 -2.97 6.96
N ALA A 51 16.93 -3.16 5.91
CA ALA A 51 16.43 -3.29 4.55
C ALA A 51 15.51 -4.51 4.38
N VAL A 52 15.83 -5.65 5.01
CA VAL A 52 14.99 -6.85 4.93
C VAL A 52 13.68 -6.71 5.69
N THR A 53 13.67 -6.06 6.86
CA THR A 53 12.40 -5.80 7.56
C THR A 53 11.51 -4.88 6.71
N GLY A 54 12.09 -3.84 6.10
CA GLY A 54 11.39 -2.99 5.12
C GLY A 54 10.89 -3.77 3.90
N LEU A 55 11.68 -4.70 3.37
CA LEU A 55 11.33 -5.56 2.24
C LEU A 55 10.13 -6.47 2.57
N VAL A 56 10.14 -7.13 3.73
CA VAL A 56 9.01 -7.97 4.16
C VAL A 56 7.75 -7.14 4.32
N LEU A 57 7.84 -5.96 4.95
CA LEU A 57 6.70 -5.05 5.09
C LEU A 57 6.16 -4.59 3.73
N ALA A 58 7.04 -4.26 2.79
CA ALA A 58 6.66 -3.88 1.43
C ALA A 58 5.96 -5.03 0.69
N ALA A 59 6.49 -6.25 0.78
CA ALA A 59 5.89 -7.44 0.16
C ALA A 59 4.50 -7.76 0.75
N VAL A 60 4.36 -7.70 2.08
CA VAL A 60 3.08 -7.89 2.78
C VAL A 60 2.08 -6.79 2.42
N GLY A 61 2.52 -5.54 2.30
CA GLY A 61 1.69 -4.42 1.88
C GLY A 61 1.21 -4.57 0.42
N LEU A 62 2.10 -4.90 -0.50
CA LEU A 62 1.77 -5.13 -1.91
C LEU A 62 0.78 -6.28 -2.06
N THR A 63 0.99 -7.39 -1.36
CA THR A 63 0.08 -8.55 -1.41
C THR A 63 -1.27 -8.27 -0.75
N ALA A 64 -1.33 -7.41 0.26
CA ALA A 64 -2.60 -6.89 0.80
C ALA A 64 -3.40 -6.12 -0.28
N THR A 65 -2.73 -5.30 -1.08
CA THR A 65 -3.38 -4.59 -2.18
C THR A 65 -3.88 -5.55 -3.26
N ILE A 66 -3.12 -6.58 -3.61
CA ILE A 66 -3.51 -7.60 -4.58
C ILE A 66 -4.73 -8.40 -4.06
N ALA A 67 -4.66 -8.88 -2.83
CA ALA A 67 -5.71 -9.65 -2.20
C ALA A 67 -7.03 -8.86 -2.15
N SER A 68 -6.95 -7.60 -1.74
CA SER A 68 -8.14 -6.79 -1.53
C SER A 68 -8.75 -6.26 -2.83
N ALA A 69 -7.92 -5.75 -3.75
CA ALA A 69 -8.36 -5.14 -5.01
C ALA A 69 -8.80 -6.14 -6.07
N TRP A 70 -8.35 -7.40 -5.99
CA TRP A 70 -8.65 -8.41 -6.99
C TRP A 70 -9.46 -9.57 -6.41
N ILE A 71 -8.94 -10.26 -5.40
CA ILE A 71 -9.63 -11.41 -4.79
C ILE A 71 -10.90 -10.94 -4.05
N GLY A 72 -10.81 -9.81 -3.34
CA GLY A 72 -11.94 -9.24 -2.58
C GLY A 72 -13.00 -8.55 -3.43
N SER A 73 -12.69 -8.25 -4.70
CA SER A 73 -13.56 -7.48 -5.62
C SER A 73 -14.69 -8.31 -6.28
N GLY A 74 -14.73 -9.63 -6.05
CA GLY A 74 -15.69 -10.55 -6.69
C GLY A 74 -15.24 -11.08 -8.06
N ARG A 75 -14.22 -10.48 -8.69
CA ARG A 75 -13.65 -10.95 -9.96
C ARG A 75 -13.00 -12.32 -9.89
N TRP A 76 -12.48 -12.69 -8.73
CA TRP A 76 -12.02 -14.04 -8.46
C TRP A 76 -13.15 -15.07 -8.64
N ASP A 77 -14.34 -14.74 -8.12
CA ASP A 77 -15.50 -15.61 -8.24
C ASP A 77 -15.97 -15.69 -9.71
N ASP A 78 -15.86 -14.60 -10.49
CA ASP A 78 -16.15 -14.60 -11.93
C ASP A 78 -15.17 -15.45 -12.74
N LEU A 79 -13.87 -15.35 -12.45
CA LEU A 79 -12.84 -16.18 -13.08
C LEU A 79 -13.01 -17.66 -12.73
N ALA A 80 -13.48 -17.96 -11.52
CA ALA A 80 -13.77 -19.31 -11.07
C ALA A 80 -15.04 -19.92 -11.72
N ARG A 81 -15.84 -19.14 -12.48
CA ARG A 81 -16.96 -19.67 -13.29
C ARG A 81 -16.51 -20.20 -14.65
N PHE A 82 -15.35 -19.79 -15.14
CA PHE A 82 -14.77 -20.37 -16.35
C PHE A 82 -14.30 -21.81 -16.07
N PRO A 83 -14.11 -22.66 -17.09
CA PRO A 83 -13.66 -24.05 -16.94
C PRO A 83 -12.16 -24.13 -16.57
N LEU A 84 -11.76 -23.42 -15.52
CA LEU A 84 -10.42 -23.36 -14.95
C LEU A 84 -10.47 -23.93 -13.53
N ARG A 85 -9.51 -24.80 -13.20
CA ARG A 85 -9.45 -25.39 -11.86
C ARG A 85 -8.96 -24.34 -10.86
N ARG A 86 -9.62 -24.25 -9.69
CA ARG A 86 -9.33 -23.22 -8.68
C ARG A 86 -7.92 -23.32 -8.10
N ASP A 87 -7.37 -24.51 -8.01
CA ASP A 87 -5.99 -24.75 -7.57
C ASP A 87 -4.96 -24.24 -8.59
N GLU A 88 -5.26 -24.30 -9.89
CA GLU A 88 -4.42 -23.73 -10.94
C GLU A 88 -4.46 -22.20 -10.95
N LEU A 89 -5.65 -21.62 -10.75
CA LEU A 89 -5.83 -20.18 -10.60
C LEU A 89 -5.12 -19.65 -9.34
N ALA A 90 -5.20 -20.37 -8.22
CA ALA A 90 -4.54 -19.97 -6.97
C ALA A 90 -3.02 -19.91 -7.15
N ARG A 91 -2.43 -20.96 -7.72
CA ARG A 91 -0.99 -21.00 -8.03
C ARG A 91 -0.55 -19.92 -9.01
N ALA A 92 -1.33 -19.70 -10.07
CA ALA A 92 -1.07 -18.60 -11.00
C ALA A 92 -1.05 -17.24 -10.29
N THR A 93 -1.94 -17.05 -9.31
CA THR A 93 -2.03 -15.82 -8.54
C THR A 93 -0.83 -15.62 -7.62
N TYR A 94 -0.37 -16.65 -6.92
CA TYR A 94 0.86 -16.58 -6.13
C TYR A 94 2.06 -16.19 -7.02
N LEU A 95 2.23 -16.84 -8.16
CA LEU A 95 3.34 -16.54 -9.09
C LEU A 95 3.29 -15.11 -9.63
N VAL A 96 2.10 -14.63 -9.99
CA VAL A 96 1.96 -13.26 -10.51
C VAL A 96 2.10 -12.21 -9.41
N ALA A 97 1.63 -12.51 -8.19
CA ALA A 97 1.84 -11.64 -7.04
C ALA A 97 3.34 -11.55 -6.70
N ASP A 98 4.06 -12.67 -6.73
CA ASP A 98 5.50 -12.69 -6.51
C ASP A 98 6.26 -11.97 -7.62
N ALA A 99 5.85 -12.10 -8.89
CA ALA A 99 6.44 -11.32 -9.99
C ALA A 99 6.26 -9.80 -9.79
N VAL A 100 5.10 -9.39 -9.27
CA VAL A 100 4.83 -7.99 -8.92
C VAL A 100 5.72 -7.53 -7.76
N VAL A 101 5.78 -8.32 -6.69
CA VAL A 101 6.61 -8.02 -5.50
C VAL A 101 8.08 -7.95 -5.89
N LEU A 102 8.52 -8.85 -6.78
CA LEU A 102 9.87 -8.85 -7.34
C LEU A 102 10.18 -7.52 -8.02
N LEU A 103 9.32 -7.08 -8.94
CA LEU A 103 9.53 -5.86 -9.72
C LEU A 103 9.46 -4.58 -8.88
N GLU A 104 8.61 -4.54 -7.86
CA GLU A 104 8.26 -3.29 -7.18
C GLU A 104 8.85 -3.14 -5.78
N ALA A 105 9.36 -4.21 -5.19
CA ALA A 105 9.98 -4.16 -3.86
C ALA A 105 11.34 -4.83 -3.86
N VAL A 106 11.42 -6.11 -4.28
CA VAL A 106 12.64 -6.91 -4.14
C VAL A 106 13.77 -6.32 -4.98
N VAL A 107 13.58 -6.13 -6.29
CA VAL A 107 14.63 -5.62 -7.18
C VAL A 107 15.12 -4.24 -6.76
N PRO A 108 14.24 -3.23 -6.52
CA PRO A 108 14.71 -1.91 -6.11
C PRO A 108 15.45 -1.91 -4.77
N ILE A 109 14.96 -2.64 -3.76
CA ILE A 109 15.57 -2.64 -2.42
C ILE A 109 16.88 -3.43 -2.42
N VAL A 110 16.95 -4.57 -3.09
CA VAL A 110 18.19 -5.36 -3.21
C VAL A 110 19.23 -4.60 -4.01
N LEU A 111 18.84 -3.95 -5.11
CA LEU A 111 19.72 -3.10 -5.90
C LEU A 111 20.27 -1.95 -5.05
N PHE A 112 19.42 -1.27 -4.28
CA PHE A 112 19.83 -0.20 -3.37
C PHE A 112 20.88 -0.68 -2.35
N VAL A 113 20.67 -1.83 -1.72
CA VAL A 113 21.61 -2.40 -0.74
C VAL A 113 22.93 -2.82 -1.40
N LEU A 114 22.89 -3.41 -2.59
CA LEU A 114 24.08 -3.77 -3.34
C LEU A 114 24.92 -2.54 -3.72
N LEU A 115 24.26 -1.46 -4.16
CA LEU A 115 24.92 -0.21 -4.55
C LEU A 115 25.50 0.55 -3.36
N THR A 116 24.84 0.51 -2.20
CA THR A 116 25.31 1.19 -0.98
C THR A 116 26.31 0.38 -0.15
N GLY A 117 26.30 -0.95 -0.29
CA GLY A 117 27.22 -1.88 0.39
C GLY A 117 28.56 -2.10 -0.33
N GLY A 118 28.65 -1.77 -1.61
CA GLY A 118 29.91 -1.78 -2.37
C GLY A 118 30.73 -0.55 -2.03
N GLY A 119 31.70 -0.67 -1.11
CA GLY A 119 32.51 0.47 -0.68
C GLY A 119 33.25 1.16 -1.82
N GLY A 120 32.82 2.38 -2.17
CA GLY A 120 33.61 3.55 -2.62
C GLY A 120 34.59 3.43 -3.81
N SER A 121 34.81 2.26 -4.38
CA SER A 121 35.73 2.05 -5.50
C SER A 121 35.12 0.97 -6.38
N GLY A 122 35.11 1.15 -7.71
CA GLY A 122 34.44 0.32 -8.70
C GLY A 122 34.89 -1.15 -8.80
N ARG A 123 34.91 -1.86 -7.68
CA ARG A 123 35.26 -3.26 -7.53
C ARG A 123 33.97 -4.05 -7.34
N SER A 124 33.89 -5.18 -8.02
CA SER A 124 32.76 -6.12 -7.98
C SER A 124 32.31 -6.40 -6.53
N PRO A 125 30.99 -6.50 -6.27
CA PRO A 125 30.48 -6.84 -4.95
C PRO A 125 31.14 -8.14 -4.44
N GLY A 126 31.68 -8.10 -3.21
CA GLY A 126 32.33 -9.27 -2.61
C GLY A 126 31.36 -10.44 -2.43
N VAL A 127 31.87 -11.67 -2.42
CA VAL A 127 31.06 -12.93 -2.36
C VAL A 127 30.02 -12.91 -1.22
N GLY A 128 30.34 -12.30 -0.07
CA GLY A 128 29.39 -12.14 1.04
C GLY A 128 28.21 -11.21 0.75
N THR A 129 28.43 -10.14 -0.03
CA THR A 129 27.37 -9.20 -0.44
C THR A 129 26.43 -9.82 -1.48
N THR A 130 26.97 -10.63 -2.39
CA THR A 130 26.16 -11.37 -3.37
C THR A 130 25.32 -12.47 -2.70
N ALA A 131 25.87 -13.17 -1.70
CA ALA A 131 25.12 -14.17 -0.93
C ALA A 131 23.94 -13.52 -0.17
N ALA A 132 24.18 -12.41 0.53
CA ALA A 132 23.13 -11.67 1.22
C ALA A 132 22.04 -11.18 0.26
N ALA A 133 22.40 -10.72 -0.95
CA ALA A 133 21.42 -10.31 -1.95
C ALA A 133 20.53 -11.47 -2.42
N VAL A 134 21.11 -12.67 -2.62
CA VAL A 134 20.33 -13.87 -2.95
C VAL A 134 19.35 -14.20 -1.82
N GLU A 135 19.82 -14.18 -0.58
CA GLU A 135 18.97 -14.41 0.59
C GLU A 135 17.82 -13.37 0.67
N MET A 136 18.11 -12.10 0.43
CA MET A 136 17.09 -11.04 0.38
C MET A 136 16.04 -11.29 -0.71
N ILE A 137 16.46 -11.75 -1.90
CA ILE A 137 15.53 -12.10 -2.98
C ILE A 137 14.61 -13.23 -2.54
N VAL A 138 15.16 -14.28 -1.95
CA VAL A 138 14.40 -15.44 -1.45
C VAL A 138 13.42 -15.02 -0.36
N VAL A 139 13.86 -14.22 0.61
CA VAL A 139 13.00 -13.69 1.67
C VAL A 139 11.88 -12.81 1.11
N GLY A 140 12.20 -11.92 0.16
CA GLY A 140 11.22 -11.02 -0.45
C GLY A 140 10.14 -11.76 -1.25
N LEU A 141 10.52 -12.76 -2.04
CA LEU A 141 9.58 -13.63 -2.76
C LEU A 141 8.75 -14.47 -1.79
N GLY A 142 9.40 -15.06 -0.77
CA GLY A 142 8.69 -15.84 0.24
C GLY A 142 7.68 -15.00 1.03
N ALA A 143 8.03 -13.75 1.35
CA ALA A 143 7.14 -12.79 1.99
C ALA A 143 5.96 -12.40 1.08
N GLY A 144 6.16 -12.37 -0.25
CA GLY A 144 5.11 -12.21 -1.24
C GLY A 144 4.06 -13.31 -1.14
N ALA A 145 4.49 -14.57 -1.26
CA ALA A 145 3.61 -15.72 -1.18
C ALA A 145 2.92 -15.82 0.20
N LEU A 146 3.66 -15.69 1.30
CA LEU A 146 3.10 -15.75 2.66
C LEU A 146 2.16 -14.58 2.95
N GLY A 147 2.48 -13.37 2.47
CA GLY A 147 1.60 -12.21 2.58
C GLY A 147 0.28 -12.45 1.87
N LEU A 148 0.29 -12.98 0.65
CA LEU A 148 -0.94 -13.29 -0.07
C LEU A 148 -1.78 -14.35 0.68
N ALA A 149 -1.15 -15.36 1.28
CA ALA A 149 -1.83 -16.37 2.09
C ALA A 149 -2.39 -15.81 3.40
N LEU A 150 -1.68 -14.90 4.06
CA LEU A 150 -2.16 -14.18 5.24
C LEU A 150 -3.47 -13.45 4.95
N TRP A 151 -3.56 -12.76 3.81
CA TRP A 151 -4.71 -11.94 3.45
C TRP A 151 -5.85 -12.72 2.78
N ALA A 152 -5.53 -13.65 1.90
CA ALA A 152 -6.48 -14.32 1.01
C ALA A 152 -6.51 -15.85 1.16
N GLY A 153 -5.80 -16.44 2.12
CA GLY A 153 -5.87 -17.88 2.37
C GLY A 153 -7.31 -18.31 2.70
N GLU A 154 -7.76 -19.43 2.13
CA GLU A 154 -9.12 -19.95 2.35
C GLU A 154 -9.37 -20.35 3.83
N ARG A 155 -8.38 -20.99 4.45
CA ARG A 155 -8.45 -21.51 5.83
C ARG A 155 -7.88 -20.51 6.82
N SER A 156 -8.57 -20.30 7.94
CA SER A 156 -8.07 -19.47 9.06
C SER A 156 -6.71 -19.95 9.56
N GLY A 157 -6.52 -21.26 9.70
CA GLY A 157 -5.24 -21.84 10.09
C GLY A 157 -4.09 -21.50 9.13
N LEU A 158 -4.33 -21.49 7.82
CA LEU A 158 -3.31 -21.13 6.83
C LEU A 158 -2.88 -19.65 6.97
N ARG A 159 -3.83 -18.76 7.28
CA ARG A 159 -3.52 -17.33 7.49
C ARG A 159 -2.64 -17.12 8.71
N TRP A 160 -2.97 -17.79 9.82
CA TRP A 160 -2.19 -17.70 11.05
C TRP A 160 -0.80 -18.30 10.90
N VAL A 161 -0.68 -19.46 10.23
CA VAL A 161 0.62 -20.07 9.93
C VAL A 161 1.46 -19.15 9.04
N ALA A 162 0.86 -18.53 8.02
CA ALA A 162 1.56 -17.58 7.18
C ALA A 162 2.02 -16.33 7.96
N GLY A 163 1.16 -15.78 8.83
CA GLY A 163 1.52 -14.67 9.71
C GLY A 163 2.62 -15.01 10.71
N GLY A 164 2.57 -16.21 11.30
CA GLY A 164 3.61 -16.74 12.19
C GLY A 164 4.94 -16.91 11.46
N ALA A 165 4.93 -17.49 10.26
CA ALA A 165 6.12 -17.65 9.43
C ALA A 165 6.74 -16.30 9.03
N LEU A 166 5.91 -15.29 8.70
CA LEU A 166 6.38 -13.93 8.44
C LEU A 166 7.07 -13.32 9.67
N ALA A 167 6.46 -13.43 10.86
CA ALA A 167 7.02 -12.89 12.09
C ALA A 167 8.32 -13.60 12.49
N VAL A 168 8.30 -14.93 12.56
CA VAL A 168 9.46 -15.76 12.94
C VAL A 168 10.59 -15.61 11.93
N GLY A 169 10.29 -15.65 10.63
CA GLY A 169 11.31 -15.48 9.59
C GLY A 169 11.97 -14.10 9.63
N THR A 170 11.19 -13.05 9.87
CA THR A 170 11.72 -11.68 10.00
C THR A 170 12.61 -11.53 11.23
N LEU A 171 12.24 -12.14 12.36
CA LEU A 171 13.08 -12.17 13.56
C LEU A 171 14.35 -12.99 13.34
N LEU A 172 14.21 -14.18 12.72
CA LEU A 172 15.32 -15.09 12.45
C LEU A 172 16.38 -14.45 11.54
N TRP A 173 16.00 -13.53 10.66
CA TRP A 173 16.95 -12.77 9.83
C TRP A 173 18.01 -12.02 10.65
N TRP A 174 17.64 -11.52 11.84
CA TRP A 174 18.59 -10.80 12.70
C TRP A 174 19.65 -11.71 13.31
N LEU A 175 19.37 -13.01 13.40
CA LEU A 175 20.25 -14.02 14.01
C LEU A 175 20.99 -14.84 12.96
N ALA A 176 20.25 -15.39 11.99
CA ALA A 176 20.73 -16.33 10.98
C ALA A 176 20.03 -16.06 9.62
N PRO A 177 20.59 -15.17 8.77
CA PRO A 177 20.07 -14.82 7.45
C PRO A 177 19.74 -16.02 6.54
N ALA A 178 20.67 -16.97 6.42
CA ALA A 178 20.47 -18.19 5.63
C ALA A 178 19.30 -19.04 6.14
N ALA A 179 19.15 -19.19 7.46
CA ALA A 179 18.05 -19.95 8.06
C ALA A 179 16.70 -19.27 7.84
N SER A 180 16.66 -17.94 7.89
CA SER A 180 15.48 -17.15 7.53
C SER A 180 15.11 -17.37 6.05
N ALA A 181 16.06 -17.25 5.13
CA ALA A 181 15.81 -17.48 3.70
C ALA A 181 15.27 -18.90 3.43
N LEU A 182 15.83 -19.92 4.08
CA LEU A 182 15.34 -21.30 3.99
C LEU A 182 13.92 -21.46 4.53
N LEU A 183 13.60 -20.84 5.67
CA LEU A 183 12.24 -20.85 6.24
C LEU A 183 11.24 -20.21 5.27
N PHE A 184 11.56 -19.02 4.74
CA PHE A 184 10.71 -18.32 3.77
C PHE A 184 10.49 -19.14 2.50
N ALA A 185 11.55 -19.74 1.96
CA ALA A 185 11.44 -20.61 0.78
C ALA A 185 10.56 -21.84 1.04
N ALA A 186 10.80 -22.55 2.15
CA ALA A 186 10.04 -23.75 2.51
C ALA A 186 8.56 -23.44 2.75
N CYS A 187 8.27 -22.38 3.51
CA CYS A 187 6.90 -21.96 3.80
C CYS A 187 6.17 -21.45 2.54
N ALA A 188 6.84 -20.70 1.66
CA ALA A 188 6.26 -20.25 0.40
C ALA A 188 5.93 -21.42 -0.54
N LEU A 189 6.84 -22.40 -0.65
CA LEU A 189 6.61 -23.63 -1.41
C LEU A 189 5.44 -24.44 -0.83
N ALA A 190 5.35 -24.56 0.50
CA ALA A 190 4.24 -25.23 1.15
C ALA A 190 2.91 -24.52 0.87
N VAL A 191 2.86 -23.20 1.05
CA VAL A 191 1.63 -22.43 0.83
C VAL A 191 1.16 -22.51 -0.62
N THR A 192 2.06 -22.38 -1.59
CA THR A 192 1.72 -22.43 -3.02
C THR A 192 1.28 -23.83 -3.46
N THR A 193 1.84 -24.89 -2.87
CA THR A 193 1.49 -26.28 -3.20
C THR A 193 0.20 -26.74 -2.52
N TYR A 194 -0.02 -26.34 -1.26
CA TYR A 194 -1.20 -26.74 -0.48
C TYR A 194 -2.41 -25.83 -0.66
N SER A 195 -2.25 -24.62 -1.22
CA SER A 195 -3.39 -23.74 -1.51
C SER A 195 -4.29 -24.34 -2.59
N ARG A 196 -5.54 -24.64 -2.23
CA ARG A 196 -6.56 -25.15 -3.17
C ARG A 196 -7.46 -24.06 -3.72
N ASP A 197 -7.65 -22.99 -2.95
CA ASP A 197 -8.44 -21.82 -3.34
C ASP A 197 -7.91 -20.58 -2.62
N LEU A 198 -8.30 -19.43 -3.11
CA LEU A 198 -8.10 -18.14 -2.45
C LEU A 198 -9.47 -17.56 -2.10
N ARG A 199 -9.58 -17.04 -0.89
CA ARG A 199 -10.79 -16.42 -0.40
C ARG A 199 -10.45 -15.14 0.34
N ALA A 200 -10.56 -14.01 -0.36
CA ALA A 200 -10.73 -12.74 0.32
C ALA A 200 -12.20 -12.61 0.71
N ARG A 201 -12.49 -12.02 1.88
CA ARG A 201 -13.89 -11.69 2.21
C ARG A 201 -14.42 -10.79 1.10
N ARG A 202 -15.54 -11.20 0.50
CA ARG A 202 -16.23 -10.41 -0.53
C ARG A 202 -16.46 -9.01 0.04
N ARG A 203 -15.95 -7.99 -0.64
CA ARG A 203 -16.24 -6.59 -0.34
C ARG A 203 -17.69 -6.31 -0.75
N GLN A 204 -18.64 -6.82 0.02
CA GLN A 204 -19.91 -6.12 0.10
C GLN A 204 -19.57 -4.83 0.85
N VAL A 205 -19.65 -3.69 0.14
CA VAL A 205 -19.86 -2.40 0.79
C VAL A 205 -21.04 -2.65 1.71
N GLY A 206 -20.77 -2.79 3.00
CA GLY A 206 -21.81 -3.11 3.94
C GLY A 206 -22.83 -2.01 3.82
N THR A 207 -24.05 -2.36 3.45
CA THR A 207 -25.20 -1.66 4.00
C THR A 207 -25.02 -1.78 5.50
N VAL A 208 -24.43 -0.75 6.12
CA VAL A 208 -24.24 -0.71 7.56
C VAL A 208 -25.65 -0.80 8.13
N GLY A 209 -25.97 -1.93 8.75
CA GLY A 209 -27.18 -2.08 9.53
C GLY A 209 -27.18 -0.97 10.57
N GLY A 210 -28.18 -0.09 10.51
CA GLY A 210 -28.32 1.06 11.39
C GLY A 210 -27.96 2.40 10.75
N GLY A 211 -28.86 2.94 9.92
CA GLY A 211 -29.14 4.38 9.82
C GLY A 211 -28.03 5.38 9.47
N ARG A 212 -26.81 4.96 9.10
CA ARG A 212 -25.70 5.88 8.81
C ARG A 212 -25.61 6.20 7.31
N HIS A 213 -25.92 7.45 6.96
CA HIS A 213 -26.00 7.99 5.60
C HIS A 213 -24.65 8.37 4.94
N SER A 214 -23.50 8.02 5.54
CA SER A 214 -22.17 8.46 5.07
C SER A 214 -21.42 7.37 4.30
N LEU A 215 -21.08 7.66 3.04
CA LEU A 215 -20.27 6.79 2.17
C LEU A 215 -18.85 6.57 2.74
N VAL A 216 -18.26 7.62 3.32
CA VAL A 216 -16.90 7.59 3.87
C VAL A 216 -16.83 6.71 5.11
N LEU A 217 -17.76 6.89 6.06
CA LEU A 217 -17.81 6.09 7.28
C LEU A 217 -18.18 4.63 7.00
N GLY A 218 -19.06 4.38 6.02
CA GLY A 218 -19.38 3.02 5.57
C GLY A 218 -18.15 2.29 5.02
N GLU A 219 -17.38 2.95 4.14
CA GLU A 219 -16.14 2.39 3.60
C GLU A 219 -15.09 2.19 4.70
N LEU A 220 -14.91 3.16 5.59
CA LEU A 220 -13.96 3.06 6.69
C LEU A 220 -14.33 1.95 7.68
N ALA A 221 -15.61 1.72 7.97
CA ALA A 221 -16.03 0.67 8.90
C ALA A 221 -15.91 -0.74 8.30
N THR A 222 -16.06 -0.88 6.99
CA THR A 222 -16.20 -2.19 6.34
C THR A 222 -14.95 -2.64 5.59
N VAL A 223 -14.18 -1.70 5.05
CA VAL A 223 -13.05 -2.01 4.16
C VAL A 223 -11.72 -1.89 4.90
N ARG A 224 -11.13 -3.05 5.22
CA ARG A 224 -9.84 -3.16 5.93
C ARG A 224 -8.71 -2.35 5.29
N THR A 225 -8.62 -2.29 3.96
CA THR A 225 -7.57 -1.50 3.31
C THR A 225 -7.70 -0.01 3.58
N THR A 226 -8.93 0.49 3.66
CA THR A 226 -9.21 1.88 4.00
C THR A 226 -8.87 2.15 5.46
N GLN A 227 -9.21 1.22 6.37
CA GLN A 227 -8.81 1.28 7.78
C GLN A 227 -7.30 1.33 7.93
N VAL A 228 -6.59 0.34 7.37
CA VAL A 228 -5.14 0.22 7.47
C VAL A 228 -4.46 1.43 6.85
N ASN A 229 -4.90 1.90 5.68
CA ASN A 229 -4.31 3.09 5.07
C ASN A 229 -4.49 4.34 5.95
N THR A 230 -5.71 4.54 6.48
CA THR A 230 -6.00 5.69 7.35
C THR A 230 -5.19 5.64 8.64
N LEU A 231 -5.19 4.50 9.33
CA LEU A 231 -4.44 4.30 10.58
C LEU A 231 -2.93 4.40 10.36
N MET A 232 -2.42 3.81 9.27
CA MET A 232 -1.00 3.85 8.95
C MET A 232 -0.54 5.28 8.64
N MET A 233 -1.30 6.05 7.86
CA MET A 233 -0.93 7.44 7.56
C MET A 233 -1.02 8.33 8.80
N LEU A 234 -1.98 8.09 9.69
CA LEU A 234 -2.03 8.76 10.99
C LEU A 234 -0.81 8.40 11.85
N ALA A 235 -0.47 7.11 11.95
CA ALA A 235 0.70 6.66 12.71
C ALA A 235 2.00 7.25 12.15
N VAL A 236 2.17 7.24 10.81
CA VAL A 236 3.30 7.88 10.14
C VAL A 236 3.34 9.37 10.45
N ALA A 237 2.21 10.09 10.40
CA ALA A 237 2.15 11.50 10.76
C ALA A 237 2.59 11.74 12.21
N LEU A 238 2.11 10.95 13.16
CA LEU A 238 2.46 11.07 14.59
C LEU A 238 3.95 10.78 14.84
N VAL A 239 4.47 9.67 14.31
CA VAL A 239 5.89 9.31 14.45
C VAL A 239 6.78 10.36 13.79
N PHE A 240 6.43 10.81 12.58
CA PHE A 240 7.19 11.83 11.89
C PHE A 240 7.18 13.15 12.66
N THR A 241 6.03 13.56 13.20
CA THR A 241 5.93 14.72 14.10
C THR A 241 6.88 14.59 15.29
N TYR A 242 6.82 13.48 16.02
CA TYR A 242 7.66 13.23 17.19
C TYR A 242 9.16 13.29 16.84
N THR A 243 9.56 12.63 15.75
CA THR A 243 10.97 12.59 15.32
C THR A 243 11.48 13.93 14.79
N MET A 244 10.65 14.72 14.10
CA MET A 244 11.03 16.05 13.62
C MET A 244 11.19 17.03 14.78
N THR A 245 10.28 17.01 15.74
CA THR A 245 10.39 17.88 16.93
C THR A 245 11.62 17.51 17.77
N GLY A 246 11.95 16.22 17.91
CA GLY A 246 13.19 15.78 18.55
C GLY A 246 14.47 16.26 17.85
N ARG A 247 14.38 16.73 16.60
CA ARG A 247 15.46 17.35 15.83
C ARG A 247 15.35 18.89 15.74
N GLY A 248 14.45 19.50 16.53
CA GLY A 248 14.23 20.94 16.55
C GLY A 248 13.36 21.49 15.41
N LEU A 249 12.76 20.63 14.57
CA LEU A 249 11.94 21.03 13.43
C LEU A 249 10.45 20.95 13.79
N MET A 250 9.95 21.98 14.49
CA MET A 250 8.52 22.12 14.80
C MET A 250 7.76 22.77 13.64
N ILE A 251 7.51 22.01 12.59
CA ILE A 251 6.77 22.46 11.39
C ILE A 251 5.54 21.57 11.20
N PRO A 252 4.34 22.10 10.90
CA PRO A 252 3.11 21.31 10.71
C PRO A 252 3.05 20.48 9.42
N LEU A 253 4.19 20.23 8.75
CA LEU A 253 4.32 19.34 7.58
C LEU A 253 3.61 17.98 7.73
N PRO A 254 3.67 17.27 8.89
CA PRO A 254 3.03 15.97 9.05
C PRO A 254 1.50 15.99 8.84
N MET A 255 0.85 17.16 8.94
CA MET A 255 -0.60 17.32 8.70
C MET A 255 -1.02 16.96 7.27
N ALA A 256 -0.10 17.08 6.31
CA ALA A 256 -0.36 16.69 4.92
C ALA A 256 -0.40 15.16 4.73
N PHE A 257 0.23 14.38 5.62
CA PHE A 257 0.28 12.92 5.49
C PHE A 257 -1.06 12.25 5.75
N VAL A 258 -1.89 12.83 6.62
CA VAL A 258 -3.26 12.37 6.88
C VAL A 258 -4.12 12.36 5.60
N VAL A 259 -3.85 13.29 4.68
CA VAL A 259 -4.56 13.42 3.39
C VAL A 259 -4.15 12.34 2.38
N VAL A 260 -3.09 11.57 2.65
CA VAL A 260 -2.62 10.44 1.82
C VAL A 260 -3.57 9.23 1.98
N ASN A 261 -4.85 9.44 1.69
CA ASN A 261 -5.91 8.45 1.82
C ASN A 261 -6.45 8.04 0.45
N THR A 262 -5.60 7.38 -0.33
CA THR A 262 -5.93 6.96 -1.71
C THR A 262 -7.25 6.19 -1.81
N PRO A 263 -7.58 5.22 -0.92
CA PRO A 263 -8.85 4.50 -0.99
C PRO A 263 -10.08 5.41 -0.90
N LEU A 264 -10.02 6.45 -0.04
CA LEU A 264 -11.11 7.40 0.14
C LEU A 264 -11.10 8.47 -0.95
N ASN A 265 -9.93 9.02 -1.30
CA ASN A 265 -9.76 10.05 -2.34
C ASN A 265 -10.18 9.58 -3.73
N ALA A 266 -10.19 8.27 -3.94
CA ALA A 266 -10.53 7.62 -5.20
C ALA A 266 -11.89 6.90 -5.17
N TYR A 267 -12.78 7.20 -4.22
CA TYR A 267 -13.96 6.37 -3.91
C TYR A 267 -14.84 6.08 -5.15
N PHE A 268 -15.33 7.11 -5.83
CA PHE A 268 -16.22 6.94 -6.99
C PHE A 268 -15.51 6.33 -8.20
N SER A 269 -14.21 6.55 -8.34
CA SER A 269 -13.44 5.90 -9.38
C SER A 269 -13.18 4.43 -9.07
N ARG A 270 -13.13 4.01 -7.80
CA ARG A 270 -13.08 2.58 -7.42
C ARG A 270 -14.42 1.87 -7.62
N TYR A 271 -15.52 2.58 -7.40
CA TYR A 271 -16.88 2.04 -7.50
C TYR A 271 -17.69 2.73 -8.61
N LEU A 272 -17.38 2.38 -9.86
CA LEU A 272 -17.98 3.04 -11.03
C LEU A 272 -19.50 2.83 -11.11
N SER A 273 -20.01 1.68 -10.67
CA SER A 273 -21.45 1.40 -10.57
C SER A 273 -22.15 2.30 -9.55
N THR A 274 -21.54 2.50 -8.38
CA THR A 274 -22.04 3.43 -7.36
C THR A 274 -22.01 4.86 -7.91
N ARG A 275 -20.96 5.23 -8.65
CA ARG A 275 -20.87 6.53 -9.31
C ARG A 275 -22.00 6.74 -10.31
N THR A 276 -22.28 5.78 -11.19
CA THR A 276 -23.37 5.92 -12.18
C THR A 276 -24.72 6.09 -11.51
N VAL A 277 -24.98 5.35 -10.41
CA VAL A 277 -26.22 5.48 -9.63
C VAL A 277 -26.32 6.84 -8.95
N VAL A 278 -25.25 7.30 -8.29
CA VAL A 278 -25.23 8.60 -7.59
C VAL A 278 -25.38 9.77 -8.57
N LEU A 279 -24.78 9.68 -9.76
CA LEU A 279 -24.89 10.72 -10.77
C LEU A 279 -26.25 10.72 -11.49
N ALA A 280 -26.90 9.57 -11.62
CA ALA A 280 -28.24 9.46 -12.19
C ALA A 280 -29.35 9.88 -11.20
N ALA A 281 -29.09 9.85 -9.90
CA ALA A 281 -30.07 10.21 -8.88
C ALA A 281 -30.33 11.73 -8.81
N PRO A 282 -31.61 12.15 -8.66
CA PRO A 282 -31.93 13.56 -8.39
C PRO A 282 -31.28 13.98 -7.07
N GLY A 283 -30.46 15.04 -7.09
CA GLY A 283 -29.74 15.53 -5.91
C GLY A 283 -28.30 15.02 -5.76
N SER A 284 -27.68 14.48 -6.82
CA SER A 284 -26.27 14.05 -6.87
C SER A 284 -25.28 15.04 -6.22
N ARG A 285 -25.49 16.36 -6.40
CA ARG A 285 -24.70 17.42 -5.76
C ARG A 285 -24.70 17.33 -4.22
N ARG A 286 -25.82 17.01 -3.59
CA ARG A 286 -25.92 16.89 -2.12
C ARG A 286 -25.10 15.71 -1.61
N ILE A 287 -25.07 14.61 -2.36
CA ILE A 287 -24.27 13.42 -2.04
C ILE A 287 -22.77 13.74 -2.17
N LEU A 288 -22.37 14.46 -3.22
CA LEU A 288 -20.98 14.91 -3.39
C LEU A 288 -20.53 15.89 -2.29
N VAL A 289 -21.41 16.81 -1.87
CA VAL A 289 -21.15 17.72 -0.75
C VAL A 289 -21.05 16.96 0.57
N ALA A 290 -21.94 15.99 0.82
CA ALA A 290 -21.87 15.14 2.01
C ALA A 290 -20.56 14.33 2.02
N TYR A 291 -20.15 13.78 0.88
CA TYR A 291 -18.88 13.09 0.72
C TYR A 291 -17.68 14.02 1.00
N ALA A 292 -17.69 15.25 0.46
CA ALA A 292 -16.66 16.25 0.73
C ALA A 292 -16.57 16.62 2.21
N ARG A 293 -17.73 16.85 2.85
CA ARG A 293 -17.84 17.15 4.28
C ARG A 293 -17.29 16.00 5.12
N ASP A 294 -17.72 14.78 4.86
CA ASP A 294 -17.32 13.62 5.66
C ASP A 294 -15.82 13.33 5.51
N LEU A 295 -15.25 13.55 4.32
CA LEU A 295 -13.81 13.46 4.09
C LEU A 295 -13.04 14.55 4.83
N THR A 296 -13.54 15.79 4.81
CA THR A 296 -12.97 16.91 5.56
C THR A 296 -12.97 16.63 7.05
N LEU A 297 -14.09 16.14 7.60
CA LEU A 297 -14.23 15.82 9.02
C LEU A 297 -13.27 14.71 9.45
N LEU A 298 -13.08 13.67 8.62
CA LEU A 298 -12.12 12.60 8.90
C LEU A 298 -10.68 13.14 8.96
N TYR A 299 -10.30 13.99 8.01
CA TYR A 299 -8.98 14.60 7.97
C TYR A 299 -8.77 15.57 9.12
N MET A 300 -9.78 16.38 9.45
CA MET A 300 -9.74 17.25 10.62
C MET A 300 -9.58 16.45 11.91
N ALA A 301 -10.36 15.40 12.13
CA ALA A 301 -10.25 14.57 13.33
C ALA A 301 -8.84 13.95 13.48
N SER A 302 -8.27 13.49 12.37
CA SER A 302 -6.91 12.94 12.34
C SER A 302 -5.85 14.03 12.58
N ASN A 303 -6.01 15.20 11.96
CA ASN A 303 -5.13 16.36 12.16
C ASN A 303 -5.27 16.97 13.56
N CYS A 304 -6.40 16.83 14.25
CA CYS A 304 -6.52 17.22 15.65
C CYS A 304 -5.59 16.40 16.54
N LEU A 305 -5.44 15.10 16.28
CA LEU A 305 -4.50 14.24 17.02
C LEU A 305 -3.04 14.63 16.76
N VAL A 306 -2.69 14.86 15.50
CA VAL A 306 -1.36 15.33 15.10
C VAL A 306 -1.08 16.72 15.69
N GLY A 307 -2.08 17.60 15.68
CA GLY A 307 -1.97 18.96 16.20
C GLY A 307 -1.85 19.01 17.72
N ALA A 308 -2.59 18.16 18.43
CA ALA A 308 -2.44 18.01 19.87
C ALA A 308 -1.02 17.57 20.23
N LEU A 309 -0.42 16.67 19.46
CA LEU A 309 0.98 16.27 19.63
C LEU A 309 1.95 17.43 19.36
N ILE A 310 1.74 18.20 18.28
CA ILE A 310 2.57 19.39 17.99
C ILE A 310 2.52 20.39 19.13
N ILE A 311 1.32 20.73 19.61
CA ILE A 311 1.11 21.69 20.71
C ILE A 311 1.73 21.16 22.01
N TRP A 312 1.53 19.88 22.32
CA TRP A 312 2.12 19.26 23.51
C TRP A 312 3.65 19.30 23.50
N LEU A 313 4.27 19.21 22.32
CA LEU A 313 5.71 19.31 22.14
C LEU A 313 6.23 20.76 22.06
N GLY A 314 5.38 21.76 22.31
CA GLY A 314 5.75 23.19 22.35
C GLY A 314 5.50 23.98 21.07
N GLY A 315 4.76 23.42 20.10
CA GLY A 315 4.41 24.11 18.86
C GLY A 315 3.30 25.16 19.02
N GLY A 316 3.25 26.12 18.10
CA GLY A 316 2.26 27.22 18.13
C GLY A 316 0.83 26.76 17.86
N ILE A 317 -0.11 27.13 18.73
CA ILE A 317 -1.53 26.73 18.62
C ILE A 317 -2.17 27.28 17.34
N ALA A 318 -2.03 28.58 17.07
CA ALA A 318 -2.67 29.23 15.93
C ALA A 318 -2.20 28.65 14.58
N GLU A 319 -0.88 28.50 14.40
CA GLU A 319 -0.28 27.90 13.20
C GLU A 319 -0.75 26.46 13.02
N THR A 320 -0.74 25.66 14.09
CA THR A 320 -1.12 24.24 14.05
C THR A 320 -2.60 24.05 13.68
N VAL A 321 -3.48 24.85 14.27
CA VAL A 321 -4.93 24.80 13.97
C VAL A 321 -5.18 25.25 12.54
N ALA A 322 -4.59 26.36 12.10
CA ALA A 322 -4.74 26.86 10.74
C ALA A 322 -4.24 25.83 9.70
N ALA A 323 -3.06 25.26 9.92
CA ALA A 323 -2.50 24.23 9.04
C ALA A 323 -3.40 22.99 8.98
N GLY A 324 -3.87 22.48 10.13
CA GLY A 324 -4.74 21.30 10.19
C GLY A 324 -6.08 21.50 9.48
N VAL A 325 -6.75 22.64 9.68
CA VAL A 325 -8.03 22.98 9.03
C VAL A 325 -7.84 23.12 7.53
N LEU A 326 -6.90 23.96 7.10
CA LEU A 326 -6.73 24.30 5.70
C LEU A 326 -6.19 23.11 4.89
N ALA A 327 -5.29 22.30 5.47
CA ALA A 327 -4.83 21.06 4.82
C ALA A 327 -5.97 20.06 4.60
N SER A 328 -6.86 19.91 5.59
CA SER A 328 -8.02 19.01 5.50
C SER A 328 -9.00 19.45 4.42
N LEU A 329 -9.28 20.76 4.35
CA LEU A 329 -10.14 21.35 3.32
C LEU A 329 -9.51 21.21 1.93
N ALA A 330 -8.24 21.58 1.76
CA ALA A 330 -7.53 21.51 0.48
C ALA A 330 -7.45 20.07 -0.04
N GLY A 331 -7.14 19.12 0.84
CA GLY A 331 -7.12 17.70 0.53
C GLY A 331 -8.48 17.17 0.08
N ALA A 332 -9.52 17.41 0.88
CA ALA A 332 -10.86 16.90 0.60
C ALA A 332 -11.48 17.54 -0.66
N THR A 333 -11.34 18.86 -0.83
CA THR A 333 -11.82 19.57 -2.02
C THR A 333 -11.12 19.07 -3.28
N THR A 334 -9.79 18.94 -3.26
CA THR A 334 -9.03 18.41 -4.40
C THR A 334 -9.47 16.99 -4.75
N ALA A 335 -9.65 16.11 -3.77
CA ALA A 335 -10.13 14.75 -4.00
C ALA A 335 -11.52 14.72 -4.65
N VAL A 336 -12.45 15.53 -4.15
CA VAL A 336 -13.82 15.61 -4.70
C VAL A 336 -13.82 16.20 -6.11
N LEU A 337 -13.06 17.27 -6.35
CA LEU A 337 -12.93 17.88 -7.69
C LEU A 337 -12.36 16.88 -8.70
N LEU A 338 -11.37 16.08 -8.31
CA LEU A 338 -10.83 15.02 -9.16
C LEU A 338 -11.87 13.95 -9.45
N GLU A 339 -12.67 13.54 -8.46
CA GLU A 339 -13.76 12.60 -8.69
C GLU A 339 -14.87 13.20 -9.57
N VAL A 340 -15.19 14.48 -9.47
CA VAL A 340 -16.23 15.11 -10.30
C VAL A 340 -15.74 15.29 -11.73
N TYR A 341 -14.60 15.96 -11.92
CA TYR A 341 -14.15 16.43 -13.23
C TYR A 341 -13.17 15.50 -13.95
N ARG A 342 -12.42 14.66 -13.22
CA ARG A 342 -11.40 13.77 -13.78
C ARG A 342 -11.47 12.34 -13.20
N PRO A 343 -12.64 11.68 -13.28
CA PRO A 343 -12.78 10.32 -12.78
C PRO A 343 -11.93 9.33 -13.58
N LEU A 344 -11.44 8.28 -12.91
CA LEU A 344 -10.83 7.16 -13.62
C LEU A 344 -11.92 6.18 -14.01
N THR A 345 -12.21 6.12 -15.30
CA THR A 345 -13.25 5.24 -15.87
C THR A 345 -12.68 4.01 -16.57
N SER A 346 -11.43 4.08 -17.05
CA SER A 346 -10.83 3.08 -17.94
C SER A 346 -9.76 2.21 -17.26
N TRP A 347 -10.00 1.74 -16.04
CA TRP A 347 -9.06 0.91 -15.30
C TRP A 347 -9.44 -0.58 -15.36
N LYS A 348 -8.43 -1.45 -15.43
CA LYS A 348 -8.66 -2.89 -15.47
C LYS A 348 -8.91 -3.41 -14.08
N SER A 349 -8.16 -3.00 -13.06
CA SER A 349 -8.36 -3.44 -11.67
C SER A 349 -8.39 -2.26 -10.70
N GLU A 350 -9.00 -2.43 -9.52
CA GLU A 350 -9.03 -1.38 -8.49
C GLU A 350 -7.61 -0.99 -8.05
N ARG A 351 -6.65 -1.92 -8.17
CA ARG A 351 -5.24 -1.67 -7.94
C ARG A 351 -4.68 -0.60 -8.90
N ASP A 352 -5.14 -0.54 -10.14
CA ASP A 352 -4.71 0.49 -11.10
C ASP A 352 -5.15 1.88 -10.63
N VAL A 353 -6.35 1.98 -10.06
CA VAL A 353 -6.86 3.21 -9.44
C VAL A 353 -5.99 3.62 -8.25
N MET A 354 -5.60 2.66 -7.41
CA MET A 354 -4.72 2.90 -6.24
C MET A 354 -3.28 3.29 -6.62
N ARG A 355 -2.89 3.08 -7.88
CA ARG A 355 -1.55 3.38 -8.40
C ARG A 355 -1.51 4.60 -9.29
N HIS A 356 -2.66 5.05 -9.75
CA HIS A 356 -2.75 6.19 -10.64
C HIS A 356 -2.06 7.42 -10.02
N PRO A 357 -1.21 8.14 -10.78
CA PRO A 357 -0.43 9.27 -10.27
C PRO A 357 -1.29 10.38 -9.66
N ARG A 358 -2.57 10.47 -10.05
CA ARG A 358 -3.54 11.40 -9.43
C ARG A 358 -3.63 11.30 -7.90
N LYS A 359 -3.27 10.16 -7.30
CA LYS A 359 -3.34 9.97 -5.85
C LYS A 359 -2.46 10.94 -5.06
N TYR A 360 -1.45 11.52 -5.72
CA TYR A 360 -0.55 12.50 -5.12
C TYR A 360 -1.10 13.93 -5.15
N LEU A 361 -2.18 14.21 -5.89
CA LEU A 361 -2.71 15.57 -6.02
C LEU A 361 -3.38 16.09 -4.72
N PRO A 362 -4.28 15.33 -4.04
CA PRO A 362 -4.82 15.78 -2.76
C PRO A 362 -3.75 16.08 -1.68
N PRO A 363 -2.76 15.21 -1.43
CA PRO A 363 -1.73 15.52 -0.44
C PRO A 363 -0.78 16.65 -0.90
N ALA A 364 -0.54 16.81 -2.20
CA ALA A 364 0.23 17.96 -2.70
C ALA A 364 -0.48 19.29 -2.44
N ALA A 365 -1.80 19.35 -2.66
CA ALA A 365 -2.59 20.54 -2.34
C ALA A 365 -2.56 20.85 -0.84
N ALA A 366 -2.71 19.83 0.01
CA ALA A 366 -2.60 19.97 1.45
C ALA A 366 -1.20 20.47 1.87
N LEU A 367 -0.13 19.93 1.28
CA LEU A 367 1.24 20.33 1.54
C LEU A 367 1.50 21.80 1.17
N LEU A 368 1.06 22.23 -0.02
CA LEU A 368 1.20 23.63 -0.45
C LEU A 368 0.53 24.60 0.52
N VAL A 369 -0.64 24.24 1.03
CA VAL A 369 -1.37 25.03 2.01
C VAL A 369 -0.65 25.06 3.36
N VAL A 370 -0.12 23.94 3.83
CA VAL A 370 0.70 23.90 5.05
C VAL A 370 1.94 24.79 4.92
N LEU A 371 2.61 24.74 3.78
CA LEU A 371 3.76 25.60 3.49
C LEU A 371 3.37 27.08 3.43
N ALA A 372 2.22 27.42 2.84
CA ALA A 372 1.71 28.78 2.82
C ALA A 372 1.39 29.29 4.23
N VAL A 373 0.74 28.47 5.08
CA VAL A 373 0.48 28.81 6.49
C VAL A 373 1.78 29.08 7.23
N ARG A 374 2.79 28.22 7.03
CA ARG A 374 4.12 28.42 7.62
C ARG A 374 4.77 29.72 7.17
N ALA A 375 4.73 30.01 5.88
CA ALA A 375 5.32 31.22 5.30
C ALA A 375 4.65 32.49 5.85
N VAL A 376 3.32 32.50 5.93
CA VAL A 376 2.56 33.62 6.53
C VAL A 376 2.88 33.76 8.02
N GLY A 377 2.94 32.65 8.76
CA GLY A 377 3.32 32.65 10.18
C GLY A 377 4.73 33.21 10.41
N SER A 378 5.69 32.89 9.53
CA SER A 378 7.05 33.45 9.61
C SER A 378 7.16 34.93 9.22
N LEU A 379 6.19 35.47 8.49
CA LEU A 379 6.15 36.90 8.14
C LEU A 379 5.48 37.74 9.25
N ALA A 380 4.70 37.11 10.12
CA ALA A 380 3.94 37.76 11.18
C ALA A 380 4.62 37.70 12.55
N ALA A 381 5.70 36.91 12.68
CA ALA A 381 6.56 36.82 13.86
C ALA A 381 7.83 37.66 13.65
#